data_AF-A0A6G8QA58-F1
#
_entry.id   AF-A0A6G8QA58-F1
#
_cell.length_a   1.000
_cell.length_b   1.000
_cell.length_c   1.000
_cell.angle_alpha   90.00
_cell.angle_beta   90.00
_cell.angle_gamma   90.00
#
_symmetry.space_group_name_H-M   'P 1'
#
loop_
_entity.id
_entity.type
_entity.pdbx_description
1 polymer ?
#
loop_
_entity_poly.entity_id
_entity_poly.type
_entity_poly.pdbx_seq_one_letter_code
_entity_poly.pdbx_strand_id
1 'polypeptide(L)'
;MSGYTPPTPADGFLDPDHPTLFPRLTEAQIGRLAESAETLSLAPGEVVFEQGQREAPLYVVLSGAIDVIDRQPEGDRYFTQCRPGTFAADTSMFTGEPTIARGVAAGETTLLAVPPGALRALVAGSDELGDLLLRTMITRREWLRGQGLGYERLIGRRSSSEAFAIRELLGRNMVPFSWHDVDADAENRALLERLGVGPEECPVLVRTHSVLRRPTLARVADELGLRARVDGRLFDVVVLGAGPAGLAAAVYAASEGLATLVIERFAPGGQAGTSARIENYLGFPTGLSGSELTQRATLQARKFGAVISSAHGGAPSPRPRKTGHVTWRSATARR
;
A
#
# COMPACT_ATOMS: atom_id res chain seq x y z
N MET A 1 -10.09 34.48 4.49
CA MET A 1 -9.29 33.32 4.07
C MET A 1 -8.55 32.81 5.28
N SER A 2 -9.06 31.78 5.94
CA SER A 2 -8.33 31.14 7.04
C SER A 2 -7.19 30.36 6.42
N GLY A 3 -5.95 30.84 6.55
CA GLY A 3 -4.77 30.16 6.02
C GLY A 3 -4.62 28.80 6.68
N TYR A 4 -4.34 27.77 5.86
CA TYR A 4 -3.89 26.49 6.38
C TYR A 4 -2.66 26.70 7.25
N THR A 5 -2.73 26.25 8.49
CA THR A 5 -1.59 26.26 9.41
C THR A 5 -1.10 24.83 9.52
N PRO A 6 0.14 24.53 9.09
CA PRO A 6 0.65 23.18 9.22
C PRO A 6 0.68 22.72 10.68
N PRO A 7 0.60 21.40 10.94
CA PRO A 7 0.82 20.87 12.28
C PRO A 7 2.21 21.25 12.78
N THR A 8 2.43 21.17 14.09
CA THR A 8 3.78 21.35 14.65
C THR A 8 4.72 20.27 14.10
N PRO A 9 5.93 20.64 13.61
CA PRO A 9 6.94 19.67 13.22
C PRO A 9 7.18 18.63 14.30
N ALA A 10 7.17 17.36 13.93
CA ALA A 10 7.50 16.26 14.83
C ALA A 10 9.00 16.30 15.19
N ASP A 11 9.33 15.72 16.35
CA ASP A 11 10.73 15.47 16.72
C ASP A 11 11.40 14.61 15.63
N GLY A 12 12.64 14.96 15.27
CA GLY A 12 13.35 14.31 14.17
C GLY A 12 12.84 14.70 12.78
N PHE A 13 12.26 15.91 12.63
CA PHE A 13 11.82 16.44 11.35
C PHE A 13 12.89 16.27 10.27
N LEU A 14 12.55 15.57 9.20
CA LEU A 14 13.47 15.25 8.13
C LEU A 14 13.68 16.46 7.25
N ASP A 15 14.95 16.81 7.10
CA ASP A 15 15.42 17.91 6.26
C ASP A 15 14.85 17.80 4.83
N PRO A 16 13.98 18.74 4.40
CA PRO A 16 13.44 18.81 3.04
C PRO A 16 14.49 18.99 1.95
N ASP A 17 15.73 19.35 2.33
CA ASP A 17 16.87 19.53 1.44
C ASP A 17 17.87 18.37 1.51
N HIS A 18 17.51 17.27 2.16
CA HIS A 18 18.37 16.09 2.28
C HIS A 18 18.75 15.55 0.88
N PRO A 19 20.03 15.47 0.49
CA PRO A 19 20.43 15.24 -0.91
C PRO A 19 20.00 13.89 -1.47
N THR A 20 19.95 12.84 -0.63
CA THR A 20 19.52 11.50 -1.07
C THR A 20 18.00 11.30 -1.03
N LEU A 21 17.34 11.82 0.00
CA LEU A 21 15.90 11.63 0.23
C LEU A 21 15.08 12.69 -0.50
N PHE A 22 15.61 13.88 -0.78
CA PHE A 22 14.94 14.94 -1.54
C PHE A 22 15.93 15.57 -2.53
N PRO A 23 16.44 14.80 -3.51
CA PRO A 23 17.30 15.36 -4.53
C PRO A 23 16.55 16.44 -5.30
N ARG A 24 17.25 17.52 -5.63
CA ARG A 24 16.74 18.56 -6.52
C ARG A 24 16.88 18.10 -7.96
N LEU A 25 15.75 18.05 -8.66
CA LEU A 25 15.68 17.79 -10.09
C LEU A 25 16.16 19.03 -10.85
N THR A 26 16.91 18.80 -11.93
CA THR A 26 17.32 19.87 -12.85
C THR A 26 16.13 20.32 -13.71
N GLU A 27 16.20 21.52 -14.28
CA GLU A 27 15.16 22.01 -15.20
C GLU A 27 14.91 21.05 -16.38
N ALA A 28 15.98 20.43 -16.91
CA ALA A 28 15.87 19.44 -17.97
C ALA A 28 15.11 18.18 -17.52
N GLN A 29 15.38 17.70 -16.29
CA GLN A 29 14.66 16.56 -15.72
C GLN A 29 13.18 16.88 -15.46
N ILE A 30 12.88 18.09 -14.96
CA ILE A 30 11.51 18.56 -14.77
C ILE A 30 10.79 18.66 -16.12
N GLY A 31 11.45 19.23 -17.14
CA GLY A 31 10.93 19.30 -18.50
C GLY A 31 10.60 17.93 -19.08
N ARG A 32 11.47 16.94 -18.85
CA ARG A 32 11.24 15.55 -19.28
C ARG A 32 10.02 14.93 -18.61
N LEU A 33 9.82 15.16 -17.31
CA LEU A 33 8.65 14.68 -16.58
C LEU A 33 7.36 15.36 -17.05
N ALA A 34 7.44 16.66 -17.38
CA ALA A 34 6.31 17.44 -17.85
C ALA A 34 5.69 16.91 -19.15
N GLU A 35 6.49 16.25 -20.03
CA GLU A 35 5.99 15.66 -21.29
C GLU A 35 4.86 14.64 -21.08
N SER A 36 4.78 14.02 -19.90
CA SER A 36 3.79 13.00 -19.56
C SER A 36 3.02 13.32 -18.28
N ALA A 37 3.05 14.57 -17.82
CA ALA A 37 2.41 15.01 -16.58
C ALA A 37 1.25 15.98 -16.84
N GLU A 38 0.32 16.03 -15.88
CA GLU A 38 -0.66 17.10 -15.78
C GLU A 38 -0.17 18.17 -14.80
N THR A 39 -0.41 19.45 -15.09
CA THR A 39 -0.13 20.54 -14.15
C THR A 39 -1.32 20.77 -13.24
N LEU A 40 -1.09 20.72 -11.92
CA LEU A 40 -2.10 20.99 -10.90
C LEU A 40 -1.76 22.29 -10.17
N SER A 41 -2.78 23.08 -9.87
CA SER A 41 -2.68 24.27 -9.01
C SER A 41 -3.61 24.09 -7.81
N LEU A 42 -3.07 24.27 -6.62
CA LEU A 42 -3.74 23.97 -5.36
C LEU A 42 -3.67 25.17 -4.42
N ALA A 43 -4.78 25.45 -3.76
CA ALA A 43 -4.87 26.41 -2.68
C ALA A 43 -4.27 25.85 -1.37
N PRO A 44 -3.88 26.72 -0.42
CA PRO A 44 -3.38 26.29 0.88
C PRO A 44 -4.35 25.35 1.59
N GLY A 45 -3.87 24.19 2.04
CA GLY A 45 -4.64 23.18 2.77
C GLY A 45 -5.34 22.14 1.89
N GLU A 46 -5.30 22.28 0.56
CA GLU A 46 -5.86 21.25 -0.33
C GLU A 46 -5.02 19.98 -0.29
N VAL A 47 -5.70 18.83 -0.39
CA VAL A 47 -5.08 17.51 -0.34
C VAL A 47 -4.49 17.16 -1.68
N VAL A 48 -3.19 16.84 -1.70
CA VAL A 48 -2.49 16.35 -2.89
C VAL A 48 -2.69 14.83 -3.04
N PHE A 49 -2.56 14.10 -1.94
CA PHE A 49 -2.83 12.67 -1.85
C PHE A 49 -3.17 12.28 -0.42
N GLU A 50 -4.06 11.29 -0.28
CA GLU A 50 -4.44 10.75 1.02
C GLU A 50 -3.49 9.62 1.46
N GLN A 51 -3.33 9.44 2.77
CA GLN A 51 -2.67 8.25 3.31
C GLN A 51 -3.56 7.03 3.08
N GLY A 52 -3.00 5.92 2.60
CA GLY A 52 -3.78 4.75 2.20
C GLY A 52 -4.23 4.77 0.72
N GLN A 53 -4.01 5.86 0.00
CA GLN A 53 -4.35 5.97 -1.43
C GLN A 53 -3.54 4.98 -2.26
N ARG A 54 -4.21 4.26 -3.17
CA ARG A 54 -3.52 3.41 -4.16
C ARG A 54 -3.34 4.18 -5.46
N GLU A 55 -2.27 3.85 -6.19
CA GLU A 55 -1.98 4.41 -7.51
C GLU A 55 -1.86 5.95 -7.51
N ALA A 56 -1.41 6.54 -6.40
CA ALA A 56 -1.10 7.96 -6.36
C ALA A 56 -0.01 8.32 -7.39
N PRO A 57 -0.17 9.41 -8.17
CA PRO A 57 0.87 9.92 -9.05
C PRO A 57 2.17 10.27 -8.31
N LEU A 58 3.26 10.37 -9.06
CA LEU A 58 4.44 11.10 -8.59
C LEU A 58 4.18 12.59 -8.77
N TYR A 59 4.36 13.37 -7.70
CA TYR A 59 4.16 14.82 -7.75
C TYR A 59 5.50 15.55 -7.72
N VAL A 60 5.82 16.34 -8.74
CA VAL A 60 6.98 17.26 -8.73
C VAL A 60 6.50 18.64 -8.31
N VAL A 61 7.17 19.26 -7.35
CA VAL A 61 6.81 20.61 -6.89
C VAL A 61 7.46 21.64 -7.80
N LEU A 62 6.66 22.45 -8.49
CA LEU A 62 7.14 23.57 -9.31
C LEU A 62 7.24 24.86 -8.49
N SER A 63 6.22 25.14 -7.68
CA SER A 63 6.16 26.28 -6.76
C SER A 63 5.33 25.92 -5.52
N GLY A 64 5.50 26.67 -4.43
CA GLY A 64 4.88 26.35 -3.15
C GLY A 64 5.55 25.16 -2.47
N ALA A 65 4.78 24.34 -1.75
CA ALA A 65 5.29 23.14 -1.09
C ALA A 65 4.17 22.13 -0.75
N ILE A 66 4.59 20.88 -0.51
CA ILE A 66 3.72 19.81 0.00
C ILE A 66 4.18 19.43 1.41
N ASP A 67 3.35 19.63 2.41
CA ASP A 67 3.57 19.08 3.75
C ASP A 67 3.23 17.60 3.75
N VAL A 68 4.13 16.78 4.31
CA VAL A 68 3.97 15.34 4.37
C VAL A 68 3.72 14.91 5.80
N ILE A 69 2.56 14.31 6.01
CA ILE A 69 1.98 14.05 7.33
C ILE A 69 1.65 12.56 7.43
N ASP A 70 2.18 11.91 8.46
CA ASP A 70 1.76 10.56 8.84
C ASP A 70 0.64 10.68 9.88
N ARG A 71 -0.59 10.36 9.48
CA ARG A 71 -1.76 10.39 10.35
C ARG A 71 -1.75 9.17 11.26
N GLN A 72 -1.84 9.40 12.55
CA GLN A 72 -1.83 8.33 13.56
C GLN A 72 -2.98 8.54 14.55
N PRO A 73 -3.50 7.49 15.21
CA PRO A 73 -4.56 7.62 16.21
C PRO A 73 -4.20 8.53 17.38
N GLU A 74 -2.93 8.57 17.75
CA GLU A 74 -2.41 9.45 18.81
C GLU A 74 -2.17 10.89 18.36
N GLY A 75 -2.32 11.20 17.07
CA GLY A 75 -2.12 12.52 16.48
C GLY A 75 -1.30 12.50 15.19
N ASP A 76 -1.55 13.48 14.34
CA ASP A 76 -0.83 13.62 13.07
C ASP A 76 0.65 13.99 13.31
N ARG A 77 1.56 13.25 12.65
CA ARG A 77 3.01 13.50 12.67
C ARG A 77 3.43 14.22 11.39
N TYR A 78 3.65 15.52 11.48
CA TYR A 78 4.25 16.30 10.39
C TYR A 78 5.77 16.11 10.40
N PHE A 79 6.31 15.34 9.45
CA PHE A 79 7.69 14.86 9.54
C PHE A 79 8.62 15.37 8.44
N THR A 80 8.09 15.93 7.35
CA THR A 80 8.91 16.54 6.28
C THR A 80 8.05 17.33 5.30
N GLN A 81 8.69 17.98 4.32
CA GLN A 81 8.05 18.76 3.27
C GLN A 81 8.72 18.48 1.92
N CYS A 82 7.96 18.47 0.83
CA CYS A 82 8.52 18.55 -0.53
C CYS A 82 8.50 20.00 -1.01
N ARG A 83 9.65 20.50 -1.44
CA ARG A 83 9.88 21.90 -1.86
C ARG A 83 10.08 22.01 -3.39
N PRO A 84 10.07 23.22 -3.96
CA PRO A 84 10.25 23.40 -5.40
C PRO A 84 11.51 22.71 -5.91
N GLY A 85 11.40 21.99 -7.03
CA GLY A 85 12.45 21.17 -7.60
C GLY A 85 12.62 19.78 -6.97
N THR A 86 11.85 19.44 -5.94
CA THR A 86 11.79 18.07 -5.37
C THR A 86 10.48 17.38 -5.77
N PHE A 87 10.31 16.12 -5.36
CA PHE A 87 9.11 15.36 -5.66
C PHE A 87 8.59 14.56 -4.46
N ALA A 88 7.27 14.35 -4.41
CA ALA A 88 6.58 13.47 -3.47
C ALA A 88 6.21 12.15 -4.16
N ALA A 89 6.84 11.06 -3.72
CA ALA A 89 6.61 9.69 -4.18
C ALA A 89 7.40 8.67 -3.33
N ASP A 90 6.95 7.42 -3.34
CA ASP A 90 7.69 6.25 -2.84
C ASP A 90 7.46 5.03 -3.75
N THR A 91 7.98 3.85 -3.37
CA THR A 91 7.90 2.63 -4.19
C THR A 91 6.48 2.05 -4.38
N SER A 92 5.48 2.55 -3.65
CA SER A 92 4.06 2.12 -3.70
C SER A 92 3.50 2.09 -5.11
N MET A 93 3.90 3.02 -5.98
CA MET A 93 3.44 3.07 -7.37
C MET A 93 3.96 1.93 -8.26
N PHE A 94 5.05 1.25 -7.88
CA PHE A 94 5.55 0.07 -8.58
C PHE A 94 5.02 -1.22 -7.96
N THR A 95 4.88 -1.24 -6.64
CA THR A 95 4.46 -2.41 -5.87
C THR A 95 2.94 -2.51 -5.72
N GLY A 96 2.21 -1.45 -6.11
CA GLY A 96 0.77 -1.21 -5.90
C GLY A 96 0.33 -1.24 -4.45
N GLU A 97 1.28 -1.08 -3.53
CA GLU A 97 1.02 -0.79 -2.13
C GLU A 97 0.28 0.55 -2.01
N PRO A 98 -0.46 0.79 -0.92
CA PRO A 98 -0.99 2.12 -0.64
C PRO A 98 0.12 3.11 -0.25
N THR A 99 -0.14 4.40 -0.41
CA THR A 99 0.68 5.48 0.14
C THR A 99 0.70 5.41 1.66
N ILE A 100 1.84 5.78 2.25
CA ILE A 100 2.06 5.66 3.70
C ILE A 100 1.94 7.00 4.44
N ALA A 101 1.74 8.10 3.72
CA ALA A 101 1.55 9.43 4.29
C ALA A 101 0.51 10.21 3.48
N ARG A 102 0.03 11.31 4.06
CA ARG A 102 -0.83 12.30 3.43
C ARG A 102 0.00 13.49 2.97
N GLY A 103 -0.30 14.01 1.79
CA GLY A 103 0.30 15.23 1.24
C GLY A 103 -0.71 16.37 1.21
N VAL A 104 -0.33 17.54 1.72
CA VAL A 104 -1.18 18.75 1.75
C VAL A 104 -0.42 19.93 1.18
N ALA A 105 -1.08 20.76 0.36
CA ALA A 105 -0.48 22.01 -0.11
C ALA A 105 -0.25 22.97 1.06
N ALA A 106 1.01 23.31 1.34
CA ALA A 106 1.38 24.18 2.46
C ALA A 106 0.99 25.66 2.23
N GLY A 107 0.85 26.03 0.95
CA GLY A 107 0.49 27.35 0.47
C GLY A 107 -0.16 27.24 -0.91
N GLU A 108 -0.16 28.32 -1.67
CA GLU A 108 -0.45 28.23 -3.12
C GLU A 108 0.66 27.40 -3.77
N THR A 109 0.30 26.23 -4.28
CA THR A 109 1.26 25.21 -4.73
C THR A 109 0.93 24.78 -6.16
N THR A 110 1.95 24.78 -7.03
CA THR A 110 1.84 24.25 -8.39
C THR A 110 2.68 22.99 -8.53
N LEU A 111 2.09 21.93 -9.07
CA LEU A 111 2.70 20.60 -9.17
C LEU A 111 2.62 20.07 -10.60
N LEU A 112 3.55 19.18 -10.95
CA LEU A 112 3.36 18.21 -12.04
C LEU A 112 2.91 16.88 -11.44
N ALA A 113 1.82 16.31 -11.92
CA ALA A 113 1.34 14.98 -11.57
C ALA A 113 1.70 13.99 -12.68
N VAL A 114 2.72 13.17 -12.44
CA VAL A 114 3.19 12.12 -13.36
C VAL A 114 2.44 10.82 -13.02
N PRO A 115 1.61 10.29 -13.94
CA PRO A 115 0.83 9.09 -13.67
C PRO A 115 1.74 7.86 -13.52
N PRO A 116 1.34 6.84 -12.72
CA PRO A 116 2.15 5.65 -12.49
C PRO A 116 2.55 4.89 -13.77
N GLY A 117 1.73 4.97 -14.83
CA GLY A 117 2.05 4.39 -16.13
C GLY A 117 3.25 5.04 -16.80
N ALA A 118 3.29 6.38 -16.84
CA ALA A 118 4.38 7.15 -17.44
C ALA A 118 5.69 6.97 -16.66
N LEU A 119 5.62 7.02 -15.33
CA LEU A 119 6.82 6.82 -14.51
C LEU A 119 7.43 5.42 -14.69
N ARG A 120 6.59 4.38 -14.78
CA ARG A 120 7.07 3.01 -15.06
C ARG A 120 7.77 2.92 -16.40
N ALA A 121 7.25 3.59 -17.42
CA ALA A 121 7.89 3.64 -18.74
C ALA A 121 9.24 4.35 -18.67
N LEU A 122 9.34 5.45 -17.91
CA LEU A 122 10.57 6.19 -17.70
C LEU A 122 11.63 5.33 -17.00
N VAL A 123 11.29 4.69 -15.89
CA VAL A 123 12.20 3.78 -15.16
C VAL A 123 12.61 2.57 -16.02
N ALA A 124 11.69 2.01 -16.80
CA ALA A 124 12.00 0.89 -17.70
C ALA A 124 12.91 1.28 -18.87
N GLY A 125 12.95 2.55 -19.24
CA GLY A 125 13.85 3.09 -20.26
C GLY A 125 15.32 3.13 -19.82
N SER A 126 15.61 2.89 -18.52
CA SER A 126 16.96 2.90 -17.94
C SER A 126 17.74 4.19 -18.24
N ASP A 127 17.09 5.33 -18.12
CA ASP A 127 17.75 6.64 -18.19
C ASP A 127 18.18 7.13 -16.79
N GLU A 128 19.11 8.09 -16.76
CA GLU A 128 19.69 8.63 -15.52
C GLU A 128 18.60 9.19 -14.56
N LEU A 129 17.52 9.72 -15.13
CA LEU A 129 16.39 10.24 -14.37
C LEU A 129 15.59 9.11 -13.71
N GLY A 130 15.29 8.04 -14.44
CA GLY A 130 14.60 6.86 -13.92
C GLY A 130 15.36 6.21 -12.78
N ASP A 131 16.67 6.06 -12.94
CA ASP A 131 17.56 5.50 -11.90
C ASP A 131 17.61 6.38 -10.66
N LEU A 132 17.69 7.70 -10.84
CA LEU A 132 17.62 8.68 -9.74
C LEU A 132 16.30 8.54 -8.98
N LEU A 133 15.17 8.60 -9.68
CA LEU A 133 13.84 8.52 -9.08
C LEU A 133 13.67 7.19 -8.32
N LEU A 134 13.99 6.06 -8.96
CA LEU A 134 13.86 4.74 -8.36
C LEU A 134 14.71 4.59 -7.10
N ARG A 135 16.00 4.94 -7.16
CA ARG A 135 16.89 4.88 -6.00
C ARG A 135 16.41 5.76 -4.86
N THR A 136 15.96 6.98 -5.15
CA THR A 136 15.43 7.88 -4.12
C THR A 136 14.18 7.29 -3.49
N MET A 137 13.26 6.72 -4.26
CA MET A 137 12.04 6.10 -3.73
C MET A 137 12.33 4.87 -2.85
N ILE A 138 13.28 4.01 -3.25
CA ILE A 138 13.74 2.88 -2.44
C ILE A 138 14.33 3.39 -1.13
N THR A 139 15.23 4.36 -1.19
CA THR A 139 15.89 4.94 0.00
C THR A 139 14.87 5.59 0.93
N ARG A 140 13.88 6.32 0.40
CA ARG A 140 12.77 6.89 1.18
C ARG A 140 11.97 5.81 1.89
N ARG A 141 11.61 4.74 1.18
CA ARG A 141 10.83 3.64 1.78
C ARG A 141 11.59 2.99 2.94
N GLU A 142 12.90 2.78 2.80
CA GLU A 142 13.75 2.25 3.87
C GLU A 142 13.82 3.19 5.07
N TRP A 143 13.99 4.49 4.82
CA TRP A 143 14.02 5.50 5.87
C TRP A 143 12.69 5.58 6.62
N LEU A 144 11.56 5.67 5.91
CA LEU A 144 10.22 5.71 6.49
C LEU A 144 9.94 4.48 7.36
N ARG A 145 10.35 3.29 6.89
CA ARG A 145 10.29 2.05 7.67
C ARG A 145 11.12 2.13 8.95
N GLY A 146 12.34 2.67 8.87
CA GLY A 146 13.23 2.85 10.02
C GLY A 146 12.65 3.81 11.07
N GLN A 147 11.83 4.77 10.66
CA GLN A 147 11.14 5.72 11.54
C GLN A 147 9.75 5.23 12.01
N GLY A 148 9.30 4.07 11.54
CA GLY A 148 7.96 3.54 11.83
C GLY A 148 6.81 4.38 11.26
N LEU A 149 7.05 5.16 10.20
CA LEU A 149 6.08 6.10 9.63
C LEU A 149 5.16 5.43 8.61
N GLY A 150 3.85 5.54 8.80
CA GLY A 150 2.87 5.05 7.83
C GLY A 150 2.75 3.53 7.71
N TYR A 151 3.23 2.81 8.72
CA TYR A 151 3.07 1.36 8.89
C TYR A 151 1.97 1.09 9.91
N GLU A 152 1.17 0.05 9.65
CA GLU A 152 0.25 -0.48 10.66
C GLU A 152 1.08 -1.05 11.82
N ARG A 153 0.77 -0.71 13.08
CA ARG A 153 1.50 -1.22 14.24
C ARG A 153 0.72 -2.38 14.85
N LEU A 154 1.21 -3.60 14.64
CA LEU A 154 0.73 -4.77 15.35
C LEU A 154 1.46 -4.85 16.69
N ILE A 155 0.75 -4.66 17.79
CA ILE A 155 1.29 -4.76 19.15
C ILE A 155 0.71 -6.01 19.81
N GLY A 156 1.56 -6.95 20.18
CA GLY A 156 1.14 -8.19 20.80
C GLY A 156 2.30 -9.16 20.97
N ARG A 157 2.18 -10.05 21.97
CA ARG A 157 3.23 -11.02 22.32
C ARG A 157 3.63 -11.90 21.13
N ARG A 158 4.93 -12.18 20.99
CA ARG A 158 5.44 -13.10 19.97
C ARG A 158 4.92 -14.53 20.09
N SER A 159 4.45 -14.92 21.27
CA SER A 159 3.83 -16.21 21.55
C SER A 159 2.34 -16.27 21.21
N SER A 160 1.67 -15.15 20.91
CA SER A 160 0.24 -15.13 20.58
C SER A 160 0.00 -15.68 19.18
N SER A 161 -0.84 -16.71 19.10
CA SER A 161 -1.26 -17.31 17.83
C SER A 161 -2.11 -16.34 16.99
N GLU A 162 -2.91 -15.50 17.66
CA GLU A 162 -3.74 -14.46 17.05
C GLU A 162 -2.87 -13.35 16.45
N ALA A 163 -1.87 -12.88 17.18
CA ALA A 163 -0.91 -11.90 16.68
C ALA A 163 -0.17 -12.45 15.45
N PHE A 164 0.28 -13.70 15.51
CA PHE A 164 0.94 -14.35 14.38
C PHE A 164 0.04 -14.45 13.14
N ALA A 165 -1.24 -14.79 13.32
CA ALA A 165 -2.18 -14.88 12.23
C ALA A 165 -2.44 -13.52 11.56
N ILE A 166 -2.59 -12.44 12.36
CA ILE A 166 -2.72 -11.07 11.84
C ILE A 166 -1.46 -10.67 11.07
N ARG A 167 -0.28 -10.91 11.65
CA ARG A 167 1.02 -10.66 11.01
C ARG A 167 1.13 -11.35 9.65
N GLU A 168 0.73 -12.62 9.57
CA GLU A 168 0.74 -13.37 8.31
C GLU A 168 -0.24 -12.76 7.30
N LEU A 169 -1.45 -12.36 7.73
CA LEU A 169 -2.44 -11.73 6.87
C LEU A 169 -1.91 -10.42 6.28
N LEU A 170 -1.33 -9.55 7.11
CA LEU A 170 -0.76 -8.27 6.70
C LEU A 170 0.39 -8.50 5.70
N GLY A 171 1.35 -9.35 6.06
CA GLY A 171 2.52 -9.64 5.24
C GLY A 171 2.16 -10.26 3.89
N ARG A 172 1.22 -11.21 3.87
CA ARG A 172 0.82 -11.87 2.61
C ARG A 172 -0.05 -10.98 1.71
N ASN A 173 -0.72 -9.97 2.25
CA ASN A 173 -1.50 -9.00 1.48
C ASN A 173 -0.72 -7.71 1.15
N MET A 174 0.60 -7.69 1.38
CA MET A 174 1.47 -6.54 1.13
C MET A 174 0.98 -5.28 1.86
N VAL A 175 0.47 -5.44 3.07
CA VAL A 175 0.14 -4.33 3.95
C VAL A 175 1.40 -3.99 4.73
N PRO A 176 1.96 -2.78 4.61
CA PRO A 176 3.12 -2.37 5.40
C PRO A 176 2.76 -2.36 6.89
N PHE A 177 3.46 -3.16 7.69
CA PHE A 177 3.27 -3.18 9.15
C PHE A 177 4.58 -3.38 9.91
N SER A 178 4.60 -3.01 11.19
CA SER A 178 5.62 -3.39 12.17
C SER A 178 5.01 -4.25 13.28
N TRP A 179 5.80 -5.18 13.84
CA TRP A 179 5.34 -6.05 14.95
C TRP A 179 6.16 -5.80 16.20
N HIS A 180 5.49 -5.30 17.24
CA HIS A 180 6.07 -4.95 18.52
C HIS A 180 5.56 -5.89 19.61
N ASP A 181 6.48 -6.41 20.42
CA ASP A 181 6.12 -7.26 21.55
C ASP A 181 5.77 -6.37 22.75
N VAL A 182 4.54 -6.47 23.26
CA VAL A 182 4.02 -5.63 24.35
C VAL A 182 4.83 -5.76 25.65
N ASP A 183 5.47 -6.90 25.88
CA ASP A 183 6.23 -7.16 27.10
C ASP A 183 7.68 -6.64 26.97
N ALA A 184 8.23 -6.55 25.75
CA ALA A 184 9.60 -6.10 25.51
C ALA A 184 9.73 -4.63 25.07
N ASP A 185 8.68 -4.05 24.47
CA ASP A 185 8.72 -2.73 23.85
C ASP A 185 8.04 -1.67 24.74
N ALA A 186 8.86 -0.94 25.50
CA ALA A 186 8.37 0.06 26.44
C ALA A 186 7.67 1.25 25.75
N GLU A 187 8.12 1.63 24.55
CA GLU A 187 7.53 2.73 23.78
C GLU A 187 6.10 2.38 23.34
N ASN A 188 5.92 1.19 22.76
CA ASN A 188 4.61 0.72 22.30
C ASN A 188 3.68 0.39 23.48
N ARG A 189 4.21 0.01 24.64
CA ARG A 189 3.42 -0.12 25.86
C ARG A 189 2.89 1.23 26.34
N ALA A 190 3.74 2.24 26.41
CA ALA A 190 3.34 3.60 26.78
C ALA A 190 2.31 4.18 25.78
N LEU A 191 2.43 3.85 24.50
CA LEU A 191 1.41 4.16 23.50
C LEU A 191 0.06 3.52 23.83
N LEU A 192 0.02 2.22 24.12
CA LEU A 192 -1.24 1.54 24.48
C LEU A 192 -1.87 2.16 25.73
N GLU A 193 -1.08 2.52 26.74
CA GLU A 193 -1.56 3.22 27.94
C GLU A 193 -2.20 4.56 27.60
N ARG A 194 -1.57 5.40 26.76
CA ARG A 194 -2.15 6.67 26.29
C ARG A 194 -3.44 6.48 25.51
N LEU A 195 -3.55 5.39 24.76
CA LEU A 195 -4.76 5.02 24.01
C LEU A 195 -5.83 4.35 24.89
N GLY A 196 -5.57 4.18 26.20
CA GLY A 196 -6.48 3.51 27.13
C GLY A 196 -6.72 2.04 26.78
N VAL A 197 -5.65 1.34 26.38
CA VAL A 197 -5.68 -0.07 25.98
C VAL A 197 -4.81 -0.89 26.94
N GLY A 198 -5.42 -1.88 27.60
CA GLY A 198 -4.71 -2.76 28.51
C GLY A 198 -3.94 -3.89 27.80
N PRO A 199 -2.88 -4.47 28.39
CA PRO A 199 -2.14 -5.60 27.80
C PRO A 199 -3.01 -6.84 27.50
N GLU A 200 -4.11 -7.03 28.22
CA GLU A 200 -5.11 -8.09 28.02
C GLU A 200 -5.98 -7.89 26.77
N GLU A 201 -5.98 -6.69 26.20
CA GLU A 201 -6.63 -6.36 24.93
C GLU A 201 -5.70 -6.59 23.72
N CYS A 202 -4.51 -7.17 23.93
CA CYS A 202 -3.62 -7.63 22.87
C CYS A 202 -4.10 -8.95 22.22
N PRO A 203 -3.83 -9.18 20.91
CA PRO A 203 -3.10 -8.27 20.02
C PRO A 203 -3.93 -7.04 19.63
N VAL A 204 -3.26 -5.91 19.49
CA VAL A 204 -3.82 -4.64 19.04
C VAL A 204 -3.23 -4.30 17.68
N LEU A 205 -4.07 -3.90 16.73
CA LEU A 205 -3.62 -3.30 15.48
C LEU A 205 -3.92 -1.81 15.53
N VAL A 206 -2.88 -1.00 15.70
CA VAL A 206 -2.96 0.46 15.65
C VAL A 206 -2.80 0.88 14.19
N ARG A 207 -3.82 1.57 13.68
CA ARG A 207 -3.92 2.02 12.29
C ARG A 207 -4.05 3.51 12.17
N THR A 208 -3.76 4.09 11.01
CA THR A 208 -3.87 5.54 10.74
C THR A 208 -5.07 6.24 11.37
N HIS A 209 -6.27 5.63 11.32
CA HIS A 209 -7.52 6.23 11.83
C HIS A 209 -8.26 5.39 12.87
N SER A 210 -7.69 4.28 13.33
CA SER A 210 -8.41 3.39 14.23
C SER A 210 -7.47 2.52 15.05
N VAL A 211 -7.97 2.06 16.20
CA VAL A 211 -7.27 1.08 17.05
C VAL A 211 -8.15 -0.14 17.16
N LEU A 212 -7.69 -1.27 16.61
CA LEU A 212 -8.42 -2.52 16.65
C LEU A 212 -7.90 -3.38 17.80
N ARG A 213 -8.74 -3.56 18.83
CA ARG A 213 -8.43 -4.33 20.03
C ARG A 213 -8.88 -5.77 19.89
N ARG A 214 -8.00 -6.74 20.16
CA ARG A 214 -8.19 -8.19 19.90
C ARG A 214 -8.96 -8.49 18.60
N PRO A 215 -8.53 -7.95 17.44
CA PRO A 215 -9.36 -8.06 16.25
C PRO A 215 -9.34 -9.46 15.67
N THR A 216 -10.47 -9.88 15.10
CA THR A 216 -10.52 -11.07 14.25
C THR A 216 -9.86 -10.78 12.90
N LEU A 217 -9.36 -11.81 12.21
CA LEU A 217 -8.81 -11.66 10.85
C LEU A 217 -9.82 -11.04 9.87
N ALA A 218 -11.10 -11.41 10.02
CA ALA A 218 -12.18 -10.84 9.21
C ALA A 218 -12.29 -9.33 9.43
N ARG A 219 -12.31 -8.89 10.70
CA ARG A 219 -12.36 -7.46 11.03
C ARG A 219 -11.13 -6.72 10.49
N VAL A 220 -9.92 -7.28 10.65
CA VAL A 220 -8.70 -6.68 10.09
C VAL A 220 -8.81 -6.55 8.58
N ALA A 221 -9.29 -7.59 7.88
CA ALA A 221 -9.45 -7.56 6.43
C ALA A 221 -10.48 -6.55 5.93
N ASP A 222 -11.61 -6.43 6.62
CA ASP A 222 -12.65 -5.44 6.29
C ASP A 222 -12.13 -4.00 6.49
N GLU A 223 -11.46 -3.76 7.62
CA GLU A 223 -10.89 -2.46 8.00
C GLU A 223 -9.78 -2.00 7.04
N LEU A 224 -8.99 -2.94 6.53
CA LEU A 224 -7.92 -2.69 5.55
C LEU A 224 -8.43 -2.65 4.09
N GLY A 225 -9.73 -2.87 3.87
CA GLY A 225 -10.29 -2.95 2.52
C GLY A 225 -9.75 -4.12 1.69
N LEU A 226 -9.26 -5.18 2.33
CA LEU A 226 -8.82 -6.41 1.65
C LEU A 226 -10.01 -7.19 1.09
N ARG A 227 -11.18 -7.02 1.72
CA ARG A 227 -12.46 -7.54 1.23
C ARG A 227 -13.16 -6.44 0.42
N ALA A 228 -13.33 -6.69 -0.87
CA ALA A 228 -14.03 -5.76 -1.74
C ALA A 228 -15.52 -5.73 -1.39
N ARG A 229 -16.09 -4.53 -1.29
CA ARG A 229 -17.54 -4.35 -1.24
C ARG A 229 -18.08 -4.48 -2.67
N VAL A 230 -18.96 -5.46 -2.88
CA VAL A 230 -19.49 -5.83 -4.20
C VAL A 230 -21.00 -5.63 -4.30
N ASP A 231 -21.56 -4.77 -3.44
CA ASP A 231 -23.00 -4.57 -3.27
C ASP A 231 -23.70 -4.24 -4.60
N GLY A 232 -24.45 -5.22 -5.13
CA GLY A 232 -25.21 -5.10 -6.37
C GLY A 232 -24.38 -5.02 -7.66
N ARG A 233 -23.05 -5.15 -7.59
CA ARG A 233 -22.19 -5.08 -8.78
C ARG A 233 -22.23 -6.40 -9.56
N LEU A 234 -22.55 -6.30 -10.84
CA LEU A 234 -22.47 -7.42 -11.78
C LEU A 234 -21.03 -7.61 -12.27
N PHE A 235 -20.61 -8.85 -12.41
CA PHE A 235 -19.31 -9.26 -12.95
C PHE A 235 -19.53 -10.28 -14.07
N ASP A 236 -18.81 -10.10 -15.17
CA ASP A 236 -18.83 -11.01 -16.32
C ASP A 236 -18.07 -12.29 -16.00
N VAL A 237 -17.01 -12.19 -15.19
CA VAL A 237 -16.15 -13.31 -14.79
C VAL A 237 -15.90 -13.28 -13.29
N VAL A 238 -16.12 -14.43 -12.64
CA VAL A 238 -15.73 -14.66 -11.25
C VAL A 238 -14.69 -15.77 -11.17
N VAL A 239 -13.51 -15.43 -10.67
CA VAL A 239 -12.39 -16.37 -10.47
C VAL A 239 -12.30 -16.74 -8.99
N LEU A 240 -12.33 -18.04 -8.69
CA LEU A 240 -12.17 -18.54 -7.32
C LEU A 240 -10.72 -18.99 -7.09
N GLY A 241 -10.03 -18.28 -6.20
CA GLY A 241 -8.63 -18.47 -5.85
C GLY A 241 -7.70 -17.54 -6.62
N ALA A 242 -6.76 -16.93 -5.92
CA ALA A 242 -5.75 -16.03 -6.48
C ALA A 242 -4.36 -16.67 -6.53
N GLY A 243 -4.27 -17.98 -6.80
CA GLY A 243 -3.00 -18.61 -7.21
C GLY A 243 -2.57 -18.18 -8.62
N PRO A 244 -1.42 -18.64 -9.15
CA PRO A 244 -0.95 -18.25 -10.47
C PRO A 244 -1.99 -18.44 -11.59
N ALA A 245 -2.70 -19.57 -11.59
CA ALA A 245 -3.76 -19.83 -12.58
C ALA A 245 -4.93 -18.85 -12.48
N GLY A 246 -5.37 -18.54 -11.25
CA GLY A 246 -6.47 -17.60 -11.03
C GLY A 246 -6.08 -16.15 -11.32
N LEU A 247 -4.86 -15.74 -10.95
CA LEU A 247 -4.33 -14.44 -11.30
C LEU A 247 -4.13 -14.30 -12.82
N ALA A 248 -3.65 -15.33 -13.50
CA ALA A 248 -3.57 -15.35 -14.96
C ALA A 248 -4.95 -15.20 -15.60
N ALA A 249 -5.94 -16.00 -15.16
CA ALA A 249 -7.32 -15.88 -15.64
C ALA A 249 -7.88 -14.46 -15.43
N ALA A 250 -7.61 -13.86 -14.26
CA ALA A 250 -8.04 -12.49 -13.97
C ALA A 250 -7.38 -11.45 -14.87
N VAL A 251 -6.08 -11.58 -15.14
CA VAL A 251 -5.35 -10.72 -16.08
C VAL A 251 -5.97 -10.79 -17.47
N TYR A 252 -6.15 -12.00 -18.01
CA TYR A 252 -6.68 -12.19 -19.37
C TYR A 252 -8.13 -11.72 -19.49
N ALA A 253 -8.99 -12.02 -18.51
CA ALA A 253 -10.39 -11.57 -18.56
C ALA A 253 -10.48 -10.04 -18.48
N ALA A 254 -9.77 -9.42 -17.53
CA ALA A 254 -9.81 -7.99 -17.34
C ALA A 254 -9.15 -7.20 -18.49
N SER A 255 -8.10 -7.75 -19.14
CA SER A 255 -7.47 -7.08 -20.30
C SER A 255 -8.39 -7.00 -21.51
N GLU A 256 -9.35 -7.92 -21.63
CA GLU A 256 -10.40 -7.91 -22.66
C GLU A 256 -11.62 -7.05 -22.25
N GLY A 257 -11.50 -6.28 -21.16
CA GLY A 257 -12.53 -5.35 -20.69
C GLY A 257 -13.66 -6.00 -19.90
N LEU A 258 -13.55 -7.28 -19.53
CA LEU A 258 -14.58 -7.96 -18.74
C LEU A 258 -14.54 -7.50 -17.28
N ALA A 259 -15.71 -7.20 -16.71
CA ALA A 259 -15.85 -6.93 -15.28
C ALA A 259 -15.49 -8.20 -14.49
N THR A 260 -14.29 -8.23 -13.94
CA THR A 260 -13.70 -9.44 -13.35
C THR A 260 -13.57 -9.32 -11.83
N LEU A 261 -14.08 -10.32 -11.11
CA LEU A 261 -13.92 -10.47 -9.65
C LEU A 261 -13.05 -11.69 -9.34
N VAL A 262 -12.04 -11.52 -8.50
CA VAL A 262 -11.25 -12.62 -7.93
C VAL A 262 -11.58 -12.75 -6.44
N ILE A 263 -11.96 -13.94 -6.01
CA ILE A 263 -12.25 -14.25 -4.61
C ILE A 263 -11.15 -15.16 -4.06
N GLU A 264 -10.44 -14.68 -3.06
CA GLU A 264 -9.32 -15.39 -2.43
C GLU A 264 -9.56 -15.60 -0.92
N ARG A 265 -9.18 -16.79 -0.43
CA ARG A 265 -9.40 -17.18 0.97
C ARG A 265 -8.51 -16.42 1.95
N PHE A 266 -7.27 -16.08 1.58
CA PHE A 266 -6.34 -15.46 2.52
C PHE A 266 -5.61 -14.27 1.91
N ALA A 267 -4.81 -14.53 0.88
CA ALA A 267 -4.02 -13.52 0.21
C ALA A 267 -3.66 -14.01 -1.21
N PRO A 268 -3.46 -13.09 -2.17
CA PRO A 268 -2.99 -13.45 -3.49
C PRO A 268 -1.69 -14.27 -3.46
N GLY A 269 -1.56 -15.13 -4.46
CA GLY A 269 -0.42 -16.00 -4.73
C GLY A 269 -0.61 -17.48 -4.42
N GLY A 270 -1.65 -17.85 -3.67
CA GLY A 270 -1.95 -19.25 -3.37
C GLY A 270 -0.76 -19.99 -2.74
N GLN A 271 -0.49 -21.22 -3.17
CA GLN A 271 0.68 -21.99 -2.73
C GLN A 271 1.97 -21.52 -3.40
N ALA A 272 1.92 -21.06 -4.65
CA ALA A 272 3.10 -20.60 -5.35
C ALA A 272 3.73 -19.38 -4.66
N GLY A 273 2.92 -18.51 -4.05
CA GLY A 273 3.38 -17.34 -3.31
C GLY A 273 4.33 -17.65 -2.15
N THR A 274 4.38 -18.89 -1.65
CA THR A 274 5.29 -19.30 -0.57
C THR A 274 6.56 -19.97 -1.08
N SER A 275 6.70 -20.21 -2.38
CA SER A 275 7.90 -20.82 -2.96
C SER A 275 9.07 -19.85 -2.91
N ALA A 276 10.20 -20.29 -2.34
CA ALA A 276 11.43 -19.49 -2.30
C ALA A 276 11.96 -19.17 -3.72
N ARG A 277 11.78 -20.11 -4.65
CA ARG A 277 12.20 -19.98 -6.06
C ARG A 277 11.31 -20.81 -6.96
N ILE A 278 10.96 -20.25 -8.12
CA ILE A 278 10.20 -20.89 -9.19
C ILE A 278 11.04 -20.74 -10.47
N GLU A 279 11.45 -21.87 -11.04
CA GLU A 279 12.29 -21.92 -12.26
C GLU A 279 11.52 -22.42 -13.48
N ASN A 280 10.30 -22.90 -13.27
CA ASN A 280 9.45 -23.50 -14.29
C ASN A 280 8.26 -22.61 -14.67
N TYR A 281 8.41 -21.29 -14.60
CA TYR A 281 7.39 -20.33 -15.05
C TYR A 281 7.82 -19.63 -16.33
N LEU A 282 6.99 -19.71 -17.37
CA LEU A 282 7.29 -19.14 -18.69
C LEU A 282 7.59 -17.63 -18.60
N GLY A 283 8.53 -17.16 -19.42
CA GLY A 283 8.95 -15.75 -19.44
C GLY A 283 9.98 -15.35 -18.39
N PHE A 284 10.39 -16.24 -17.48
CA PHE A 284 11.41 -15.98 -16.45
C PHE A 284 12.57 -16.98 -16.52
N PRO A 285 13.50 -16.82 -17.47
CA PRO A 285 14.57 -17.78 -17.73
C PRO A 285 15.55 -17.96 -16.55
N THR A 286 15.69 -16.96 -15.69
CA THR A 286 16.53 -17.02 -14.47
C THR A 286 15.75 -17.45 -13.23
N GLY A 287 14.46 -17.77 -13.38
CA GLY A 287 13.53 -17.97 -12.28
C GLY A 287 13.21 -16.68 -11.52
N LEU A 288 12.26 -16.79 -10.60
CA LEU A 288 11.85 -15.73 -9.68
C LEU A 288 11.28 -16.31 -8.38
N SER A 289 11.13 -15.49 -7.34
CA SER A 289 10.46 -15.94 -6.12
C SER A 289 8.94 -16.05 -6.33
N GLY A 290 8.29 -16.90 -5.53
CA GLY A 290 6.84 -17.04 -5.55
C GLY A 290 6.10 -15.76 -5.20
N SER A 291 6.59 -15.02 -4.20
CA SER A 291 6.05 -13.71 -3.82
C SER A 291 6.18 -12.69 -4.96
N GLU A 292 7.34 -12.61 -5.61
CA GLU A 292 7.56 -11.71 -6.74
C GLU A 292 6.62 -12.01 -7.92
N LEU A 293 6.49 -13.29 -8.30
CA LEU A 293 5.58 -13.71 -9.36
C LEU A 293 4.15 -13.24 -9.08
N THR A 294 3.68 -13.52 -7.87
CA THR A 294 2.28 -13.33 -7.50
C THR A 294 1.95 -11.87 -7.20
N GLN A 295 2.91 -11.10 -6.69
CA GLN A 295 2.81 -9.65 -6.58
C GLN A 295 2.65 -9.01 -7.97
N ARG A 296 3.54 -9.35 -8.92
CA ARG A 296 3.46 -8.83 -10.30
C ARG A 296 2.14 -9.17 -10.97
N ALA A 297 1.67 -10.41 -10.84
CA ALA A 297 0.41 -10.83 -11.43
C ALA A 297 -0.80 -10.14 -10.78
N THR A 298 -0.79 -9.94 -9.45
CA THR A 298 -1.83 -9.18 -8.73
C THR A 298 -1.89 -7.74 -9.20
N LEU A 299 -0.73 -7.11 -9.39
CA LEU A 299 -0.64 -5.74 -9.91
C LEU A 299 -1.18 -5.63 -11.33
N GLN A 300 -0.81 -6.58 -12.18
CA GLN A 300 -1.29 -6.61 -13.55
C GLN A 300 -2.81 -6.80 -13.62
N ALA A 301 -3.38 -7.72 -12.83
CA ALA A 301 -4.82 -7.93 -12.78
C ALA A 301 -5.57 -6.65 -12.34
N ARG A 302 -5.09 -6.00 -11.28
CA ARG A 302 -5.67 -4.72 -10.79
C ARG A 302 -5.54 -3.60 -11.80
N LYS A 303 -4.39 -3.48 -12.48
CA LYS A 303 -4.17 -2.49 -13.55
C LYS A 303 -5.23 -2.60 -14.65
N PHE A 304 -5.67 -3.81 -14.98
CA PHE A 304 -6.73 -4.04 -15.97
C PHE A 304 -8.15 -3.93 -15.40
N GLY A 305 -8.31 -3.55 -14.13
CA GLY A 305 -9.60 -3.34 -13.49
C GLY A 305 -10.19 -4.57 -12.79
N ALA A 306 -9.44 -5.67 -12.67
CA ALA A 306 -9.90 -6.82 -11.89
C ALA A 306 -10.02 -6.44 -10.40
N VAL A 307 -11.20 -6.70 -9.83
CA VAL A 307 -11.44 -6.54 -8.39
C VAL A 307 -10.93 -7.78 -7.69
N ILE A 308 -9.95 -7.65 -6.81
CA ILE A 308 -9.43 -8.78 -6.02
C ILE A 308 -9.90 -8.62 -4.58
N SER A 309 -10.75 -9.54 -4.13
CA SER A 309 -11.24 -9.61 -2.78
C SER A 309 -10.61 -10.79 -2.05
N SER A 310 -9.85 -10.53 -0.99
CA SER A 310 -9.10 -11.54 -0.23
C SER A 310 -9.65 -11.73 1.18
N ALA A 311 -9.01 -12.62 1.95
CA ALA A 311 -9.35 -12.91 3.35
C ALA A 311 -10.78 -13.46 3.58
N HIS A 312 -11.34 -14.21 2.63
CA HIS A 312 -12.67 -14.84 2.76
C HIS A 312 -12.69 -16.15 3.55
N GLY A 313 -11.54 -16.67 3.96
CA GLY A 313 -11.39 -17.85 4.81
C GLY A 313 -10.90 -17.51 6.22
N GLY A 314 -11.13 -18.41 7.18
CA GLY A 314 -10.49 -18.35 8.50
C GLY A 314 -8.97 -18.59 8.43
N ALA A 315 -8.28 -18.41 9.56
CA ALA A 315 -6.83 -18.56 9.67
C ALA A 315 -6.30 -19.83 8.95
N PRO A 316 -5.14 -19.78 8.27
CA PRO A 316 -4.61 -20.93 7.58
C PRO A 316 -4.38 -22.08 8.57
N SER A 317 -5.05 -23.22 8.34
CA SER A 317 -4.71 -24.48 9.00
C SER A 317 -3.34 -24.94 8.47
N PRO A 318 -2.39 -25.34 9.35
CA PRO A 318 -1.09 -25.88 8.95
C PRO A 318 -1.19 -27.21 8.19
N ARG A 319 -2.38 -27.82 8.12
CA ARG A 319 -2.67 -28.97 7.25
C ARG A 319 -3.75 -28.60 6.23
N PRO A 320 -3.49 -28.71 4.91
CA PRO A 320 -4.53 -28.52 3.92
C PRO A 320 -5.53 -29.67 4.02
N ARG A 321 -6.80 -29.37 4.35
CA ARG A 321 -7.91 -30.30 4.07
C ARG A 321 -8.12 -30.30 2.56
N LYS A 322 -7.98 -31.47 1.92
CA LYS A 322 -8.11 -31.66 0.46
C LYS A 322 -9.53 -31.48 -0.10
N THR A 323 -10.51 -31.11 0.71
CA THR A 323 -11.90 -30.96 0.27
C THR A 323 -12.56 -29.78 0.99
N GLY A 324 -12.64 -28.65 0.30
CA GLY A 324 -13.55 -27.56 0.63
C GLY A 324 -14.60 -27.45 -0.47
N HIS A 325 -15.78 -28.01 -0.26
CA HIS A 325 -16.92 -27.77 -1.15
C HIS A 325 -17.46 -26.37 -0.87
N VAL A 326 -17.41 -25.48 -1.86
CA VAL A 326 -18.19 -24.23 -1.86
C VAL A 326 -19.55 -24.57 -2.46
N THR A 327 -20.62 -24.47 -1.67
CA THR A 327 -21.99 -24.63 -2.16
C THR A 327 -22.51 -23.28 -2.63
N TRP A 328 -22.85 -23.19 -3.93
CA TRP A 328 -23.58 -22.05 -4.48
C TRP A 328 -25.06 -22.43 -4.62
N ARG A 329 -25.96 -21.58 -4.12
CA ARG A 329 -27.38 -21.65 -4.46
C ARG A 329 -27.63 -20.65 -5.57
N SER A 330 -28.00 -21.12 -6.75
CA SER A 330 -28.45 -20.24 -7.82
C SER A 330 -29.78 -19.59 -7.41
N ALA A 331 -29.80 -18.26 -7.31
CA ALA A 331 -31.05 -17.53 -7.34
C ALA A 331 -31.45 -17.40 -8.81
N THR A 332 -32.43 -18.19 -9.24
CA THR A 332 -33.08 -18.00 -10.53
C THR A 332 -33.77 -16.64 -10.51
N ALA A 333 -33.29 -15.72 -11.36
CA ALA A 333 -33.98 -14.46 -11.62
C ALA A 333 -35.39 -14.78 -12.12
N ARG A 334 -36.41 -14.36 -11.36
CA ARG A 334 -37.78 -14.29 -11.88
C ARG A 334 -37.77 -13.18 -12.93
N ARG A 335 -38.10 -13.55 -14.16
CA ARG A 335 -38.42 -12.61 -15.25
C ARG A 335 -39.68 -11.83 -14.91
#